data_AF-A0A8H6AFV3-F1
#
_entry.id   AF-A0A8H6AFV3-F1
#
_cell.length_a   1.000
_cell.length_b   1.000
_cell.length_c   1.000
_cell.angle_alpha   90.00
_cell.angle_beta   90.00
_cell.angle_gamma   90.00
#
_symmetry.space_group_name_H-M   'P 1'
#
loop_
_entity.id
_entity.type
_entity.pdbx_description
1 polymer ?
#
loop_
_entity_poly.entity_id
_entity_poly.type
_entity_poly.pdbx_seq_one_letter_code
_entity_poly.pdbx_strand_id
1 'polypeptide(L)'
;MSGAVGREAVFPTRQSLGLMKSKLKGAETGHSLLKRKSEALTKRFREITRRIDEAKQKMGRVMQIAAFSLAEVSYAVGGDIGYQIQESAKQARFRVRAKQENVSGVFLPHFESYTEDGVNDFGLTGLGKGGQQVQRSRETYARAVETLVELASLQTAFVILDEVIKVVNRRVNAIEHVIIPRTENTIKYIMSELDELDREEFYRLKKVSNKKQRDTAAADAEIQAAREKETQKKTALEPEKEAPDAPDVLGEQEDADVIF
;
A
#
# COMPACT_ATOMS: atom_id res chain seq x y z
N MET A 1 -18.34 -27.91 -4.45
CA MET A 1 -18.30 -26.53 -3.91
C MET A 1 -16.85 -26.03 -3.80
N SER A 2 -16.09 -25.97 -4.90
CA SER A 2 -14.64 -25.68 -4.91
C SER A 2 -14.25 -24.34 -5.59
N GLY A 3 -15.21 -23.55 -6.08
CA GLY A 3 -14.92 -22.34 -6.87
C GLY A 3 -14.70 -21.03 -6.09
N ALA A 4 -14.47 -21.07 -4.77
CA ALA A 4 -14.49 -19.87 -3.92
C ALA A 4 -13.12 -19.40 -3.38
N VAL A 5 -12.03 -20.15 -3.62
CA VAL A 5 -10.78 -19.96 -2.86
C VAL A 5 -9.93 -18.75 -3.34
N GLY A 6 -10.28 -18.12 -4.46
CA GLY A 6 -9.49 -17.02 -5.06
C GLY A 6 -10.25 -15.74 -5.38
N ARG A 7 -11.48 -15.57 -4.87
CA ARG A 7 -12.34 -14.40 -5.18
C ARG A 7 -13.03 -13.84 -3.94
N GLU A 8 -13.53 -12.62 -4.04
CA GLU A 8 -14.42 -12.05 -3.03
C GLU A 8 -15.87 -12.45 -3.32
N ALA A 9 -16.64 -12.70 -2.27
CA ALA A 9 -18.05 -13.09 -2.39
C ALA A 9 -18.89 -11.84 -2.60
N VAL A 10 -19.00 -11.39 -3.85
CA VAL A 10 -19.74 -10.17 -4.23
C VAL A 10 -20.66 -10.47 -5.40
N PHE A 11 -21.89 -9.96 -5.32
CA PHE A 11 -22.89 -10.15 -6.36
C PHE A 11 -22.55 -9.30 -7.61
N PRO A 12 -22.57 -9.88 -8.82
CA PRO A 12 -22.11 -9.21 -10.03
C PRO A 12 -23.09 -8.11 -10.48
N THR A 13 -22.75 -6.86 -10.16
CA THR A 13 -23.47 -5.65 -10.58
C THR A 13 -22.50 -4.59 -11.09
N ARG A 14 -22.97 -3.68 -11.96
CA ARG A 14 -22.14 -2.55 -12.44
C ARG A 14 -21.58 -1.70 -11.28
N GLN A 15 -22.33 -1.55 -10.19
CA GLN A 15 -21.84 -0.87 -8.98
C GLN A 15 -20.69 -1.64 -8.32
N SER A 16 -20.84 -2.95 -8.12
CA SER A 16 -19.77 -3.79 -7.56
C SER A 16 -18.50 -3.79 -8.42
N LEU A 17 -18.63 -3.74 -9.75
CA LEU A 17 -17.50 -3.62 -10.67
C LEU A 17 -16.73 -2.31 -10.44
N GLY A 18 -17.45 -1.20 -10.26
CA GLY A 18 -16.85 0.10 -9.93
C GLY A 18 -16.08 0.08 -8.61
N LEU A 19 -16.67 -0.53 -7.57
CA LEU A 19 -16.03 -0.70 -6.26
C LEU A 19 -14.77 -1.59 -6.33
N MET A 20 -14.80 -2.68 -7.10
CA MET A 20 -13.63 -3.55 -7.25
C MET A 20 -12.51 -2.89 -8.05
N LYS A 21 -12.84 -2.13 -9.11
CA LYS A 21 -11.85 -1.37 -9.87
C LYS A 21 -11.20 -0.26 -9.04
N SER A 22 -11.97 0.46 -8.22
CA SER A 22 -11.40 1.47 -7.32
C SER A 22 -10.52 0.84 -6.24
N LYS A 23 -10.93 -0.32 -5.70
CA LYS A 23 -10.13 -1.11 -4.77
C LYS A 23 -8.83 -1.63 -5.38
N LEU A 24 -8.84 -2.10 -6.63
CA LEU A 24 -7.63 -2.53 -7.34
C LEU A 24 -6.64 -1.37 -7.48
N LYS A 25 -7.11 -0.21 -7.97
CA LYS A 25 -6.28 1.00 -8.08
C LYS A 25 -5.74 1.45 -6.71
N GLY A 26 -6.56 1.33 -5.66
CA GLY A 26 -6.15 1.59 -4.28
C GLY A 26 -5.06 0.62 -3.79
N ALA A 27 -5.16 -0.66 -4.15
CA ALA A 27 -4.17 -1.68 -3.81
C ALA A 27 -2.83 -1.46 -4.54
N GLU A 28 -2.88 -1.13 -5.84
CA GLU A 28 -1.68 -0.81 -6.64
C GLU A 28 -0.94 0.43 -6.11
N THR A 29 -1.69 1.51 -5.84
CA THR A 29 -1.12 2.73 -5.27
C THR A 29 -0.56 2.49 -3.87
N GLY A 30 -1.31 1.78 -3.00
CA GLY A 30 -0.85 1.38 -1.67
C GLY A 30 0.41 0.50 -1.70
N HIS A 31 0.48 -0.46 -2.63
CA HIS A 31 1.68 -1.27 -2.85
C HIS A 31 2.90 -0.40 -3.20
N SER A 32 2.75 0.52 -4.16
CA SER A 32 3.85 1.41 -4.57
C SER A 32 4.37 2.29 -3.42
N LEU A 33 3.46 2.79 -2.57
CA LEU A 33 3.80 3.64 -1.43
C LEU A 33 4.50 2.85 -0.33
N LEU A 34 4.00 1.66 0.01
CA LEU A 34 4.60 0.80 1.03
C LEU A 34 5.96 0.27 0.58
N LYS A 35 6.13 -0.04 -0.71
CA LYS A 35 7.42 -0.45 -1.27
C LYS A 35 8.47 0.66 -1.14
N ARG A 36 8.12 1.90 -1.54
CA ARG A 36 8.99 3.08 -1.34
C ARG A 36 9.34 3.32 0.13
N LYS A 37 8.36 3.18 1.04
CA LYS A 37 8.62 3.27 2.49
C LYS A 37 9.59 2.19 2.96
N SER A 38 9.40 0.93 2.53
CA SER A 38 10.27 -0.18 2.90
C SER A 38 11.71 0.02 2.42
N GLU A 39 11.90 0.49 1.19
CA GLU A 39 13.22 0.80 0.64
C GLU A 39 13.94 1.89 1.43
N ALA A 40 13.21 2.96 1.78
CA ALA A 40 13.75 4.05 2.61
C ALA A 40 14.14 3.55 4.02
N LEU A 41 13.30 2.75 4.67
CA LEU A 41 13.58 2.16 5.97
C LEU A 41 14.79 1.20 5.90
N THR A 42 14.88 0.40 4.85
CA THR A 42 16.01 -0.53 4.63
C THR A 42 17.33 0.23 4.46
N LYS A 43 17.32 1.38 3.78
CA LYS A 43 18.51 2.24 3.67
C LYS A 43 18.95 2.75 5.04
N ARG A 44 18.02 3.31 5.83
CA ARG A 44 18.30 3.80 7.20
C ARG A 44 18.75 2.67 8.13
N PHE A 45 18.16 1.49 8.00
CA PHE A 45 18.55 0.31 8.75
C PHE A 45 20.02 -0.04 8.52
N ARG A 46 20.48 -0.07 7.26
CA ARG A 46 21.89 -0.32 6.93
C ARG A 46 22.83 0.76 7.47
N GLU A 47 22.41 2.03 7.44
CA GLU A 47 23.18 3.13 8.03
C GLU A 47 23.33 2.95 9.55
N ILE A 48 22.26 2.56 10.25
CA ILE A 48 22.27 2.27 11.69
C ILE A 48 23.14 1.05 11.99
N THR A 49 23.10 -0.01 11.19
CA THR A 49 23.97 -1.19 11.36
C THR A 49 25.45 -0.80 11.36
N ARG A 50 25.87 0.00 10.38
CA ARG A 50 27.26 0.49 10.31
C ARG A 50 27.64 1.30 11.55
N ARG A 51 26.76 2.22 11.97
CA ARG A 51 26.97 3.02 13.19
C ARG A 51 27.05 2.15 14.45
N ILE A 52 26.29 1.06 14.54
CA ILE A 52 26.35 0.11 15.66
C ILE A 52 27.71 -0.59 15.68
N ASP A 53 28.23 -1.03 14.53
CA ASP A 53 29.53 -1.71 14.47
C ASP A 53 30.67 -0.76 14.89
N GLU A 54 30.67 0.47 14.38
CA GLU A 54 31.62 1.52 14.78
C GLU A 54 31.51 1.84 16.29
N ALA A 55 30.29 2.00 16.80
CA ALA A 55 30.03 2.27 18.21
C ALA A 55 30.45 1.10 19.12
N LYS A 56 30.24 -0.15 18.70
CA LYS A 56 30.71 -1.35 19.43
C LYS A 56 32.24 -1.40 19.51
N GLN A 57 32.93 -1.10 18.41
CA GLN A 57 34.40 -1.04 18.41
C GLN A 57 34.91 0.09 19.31
N LYS A 58 34.28 1.27 19.25
CA LYS A 58 34.60 2.40 20.13
C LYS A 58 34.36 2.03 21.60
N MET A 59 33.22 1.44 21.92
CA MET A 59 32.87 0.96 23.26
C MET A 59 33.91 -0.03 23.79
N GLY A 60 34.33 -1.01 22.99
CA GLY A 60 35.37 -1.97 23.39
C GLY A 60 36.67 -1.29 23.82
N ARG A 61 37.13 -0.29 23.04
CA ARG A 61 38.33 0.50 23.39
C ARG A 61 38.14 1.32 24.65
N VAL A 62 37.02 2.03 24.77
CA VAL A 62 36.73 2.89 25.94
C VAL A 62 36.59 2.06 27.22
N MET A 63 35.95 0.89 27.13
CA MET A 63 35.81 -0.03 28.26
C MET A 63 37.16 -0.64 28.67
N GLN A 64 38.03 -0.96 27.71
CA GLN A 64 39.38 -1.44 28.02
C GLN A 64 40.20 -0.37 28.78
N ILE A 65 40.10 0.90 28.38
CA ILE A 65 40.76 2.01 29.08
C ILE A 65 40.17 2.19 30.48
N ALA A 66 38.84 2.09 30.63
CA ALA A 66 38.18 2.17 31.92
C ALA A 66 38.55 0.99 32.86
N ALA A 67 38.67 -0.22 32.33
CA ALA A 67 39.14 -1.38 33.10
C ALA A 67 40.59 -1.17 33.58
N PHE A 68 41.45 -0.61 32.74
CA PHE A 68 42.82 -0.28 33.11
C PHE A 68 42.88 0.81 34.19
N SER A 69 42.07 1.87 34.09
CA SER A 69 42.00 2.91 35.13
C SER A 69 41.49 2.38 36.47
N LEU A 70 40.61 1.37 36.46
CA LEU A 70 40.20 0.69 37.70
C LEU A 70 41.34 -0.13 38.32
N ALA A 71 42.18 -0.76 37.50
CA ALA A 71 43.36 -1.47 37.99
C ALA A 71 44.38 -0.51 38.61
N GLU A 72 44.62 0.65 37.99
CA GLU A 72 45.46 1.72 38.55
C GLU A 72 44.94 2.20 39.92
N VAL A 73 43.62 2.39 40.04
CA VAL A 73 42.98 2.75 41.32
C VAL A 73 43.16 1.66 42.36
N SER A 74 42.92 0.39 42.00
CA SER A 74 43.05 -0.75 42.92
C SER A 74 44.48 -0.89 43.44
N TYR A 75 45.49 -0.61 42.59
CA TYR A 75 46.88 -0.59 42.99
C TYR A 75 47.23 0.61 43.90
N ALA A 76 46.73 1.80 43.57
CA ALA A 76 47.06 3.03 44.30
C ALA A 76 46.37 3.14 45.68
N VAL A 77 45.14 2.66 45.79
CA VAL A 77 44.32 2.76 47.01
C VAL A 77 44.34 1.47 47.84
N GLY A 78 44.56 0.31 47.21
CA GLY A 78 44.42 -1.02 47.83
C GLY A 78 43.01 -1.61 47.65
N GLY A 79 42.76 -2.76 48.28
CA GLY A 79 41.54 -3.56 48.07
C GLY A 79 40.24 -3.01 48.67
N ASP A 80 40.30 -2.02 49.57
CA ASP A 80 39.13 -1.58 50.36
C ASP A 80 38.23 -0.54 49.68
N ILE A 81 38.60 -0.05 48.49
CA ILE A 81 37.82 1.02 47.82
C ILE A 81 36.42 0.56 47.37
N GLY A 82 36.24 -0.73 47.10
CA GLY A 82 34.96 -1.29 46.67
C GLY A 82 33.85 -1.11 47.73
N TYR A 83 34.18 -1.34 49.00
CA TYR A 83 33.23 -1.18 50.11
C TYR A 83 32.80 0.28 50.28
N GLN A 84 33.76 1.22 50.22
CA GLN A 84 33.49 2.67 50.31
C GLN A 84 32.58 3.16 49.18
N ILE A 85 32.77 2.68 47.95
CA ILE A 85 31.93 3.03 46.81
C ILE A 85 30.50 2.51 46.99
N GLN A 86 30.35 1.25 47.45
CA GLN A 86 29.04 0.65 47.67
C GLN A 86 28.26 1.36 48.78
N GLU A 87 28.91 1.72 49.89
CA GLU A 87 28.28 2.45 50.99
C GLU A 87 27.89 3.90 50.59
N SER A 88 28.68 4.51 49.72
CA SER A 88 28.44 5.87 49.22
C SER A 88 27.33 5.96 48.18
N ALA A 89 26.98 4.85 47.51
CA ALA A 89 26.00 4.84 46.43
C ALA A 89 24.55 4.91 46.96
N LYS A 90 24.00 6.12 47.06
CA LYS A 90 22.62 6.35 47.53
C LYS A 90 21.70 6.81 46.42
N GLN A 91 22.15 7.72 45.56
CA GLN A 91 21.36 8.24 44.44
C GLN A 91 22.16 8.25 43.15
N ALA A 92 21.51 7.87 42.04
CA ALA A 92 22.15 7.90 40.74
C ALA A 92 22.35 9.35 40.26
N ARG A 93 23.61 9.81 40.24
CA ARG A 93 24.01 11.09 39.64
C ARG A 93 23.85 11.09 38.12
N PHE A 94 24.14 9.96 37.47
CA PHE A 94 24.00 9.78 36.03
C PHE A 94 22.64 9.15 35.73
N ARG A 95 21.79 9.88 34.98
CA ARG A 95 20.44 9.45 34.62
C ARG A 95 20.26 9.46 33.10
N VAL A 96 19.29 8.69 32.62
CA VAL A 96 18.97 8.57 31.20
C VAL A 96 17.54 9.04 30.98
N ARG A 97 17.34 9.88 29.97
CA ARG A 97 16.02 10.32 29.51
C ARG A 97 15.70 9.67 28.18
N ALA A 98 14.49 9.14 28.06
CA ALA A 98 13.97 8.66 26.79
C ALA A 98 13.32 9.83 26.01
N LYS A 99 13.70 9.95 24.75
CA LYS A 99 13.14 10.86 23.76
C LYS A 99 12.66 10.03 22.57
N GLN A 100 11.79 10.58 21.74
CA GLN A 100 11.36 9.92 20.50
C GLN A 100 11.90 10.69 19.31
N GLU A 101 12.51 9.97 18.37
CA GLU A 101 12.98 10.49 17.10
C GLU A 101 12.15 9.87 15.97
N ASN A 102 11.72 10.67 15.00
CA ASN A 102 10.96 10.17 13.85
C ASN A 102 11.91 9.86 12.68
N VAL A 103 12.01 8.58 12.32
CA VAL A 103 12.77 8.12 11.17
C VAL A 103 11.81 7.57 10.12
N SER A 104 11.60 8.34 9.04
CA SER A 104 10.78 7.93 7.89
C SER A 104 9.36 7.46 8.26
N GLY A 105 8.74 8.10 9.25
CA GLY A 105 7.39 7.79 9.72
C GLY A 105 7.34 6.59 10.67
N VAL A 106 8.42 6.34 11.40
CA VAL A 106 8.54 5.37 12.50
C VAL A 106 9.15 6.11 13.69
N PHE A 107 8.49 6.07 14.85
CA PHE A 107 9.01 6.68 16.07
C PHE A 107 9.95 5.71 16.76
N LEU A 108 11.23 6.08 16.85
CA LEU A 108 12.28 5.31 17.49
C LEU A 108 12.66 5.95 18.82
N PRO A 109 12.91 5.17 19.88
CA PRO A 109 13.40 5.70 21.14
C PRO A 109 14.87 6.14 21.00
N HIS A 110 15.15 7.35 21.46
CA HIS A 110 16.47 7.90 21.61
C HIS A 110 16.78 8.13 23.09
N PHE A 111 17.94 7.69 23.56
CA PHE A 111 18.34 7.86 24.96
C PHE A 111 19.38 8.97 25.07
N GLU A 112 19.07 9.98 25.88
CA GLU A 112 19.98 11.09 26.20
C GLU A 112 20.43 10.94 27.66
N SER A 113 21.75 10.93 27.90
CA SER A 113 22.31 10.95 29.25
C SER A 113 22.35 12.37 29.80
N TYR A 114 21.98 12.53 31.06
CA TYR A 114 22.14 13.78 31.79
C TYR A 114 22.68 13.52 33.20
N THR A 115 23.47 14.47 33.69
CA THR A 115 24.02 14.43 35.03
C THR A 115 23.20 15.37 35.90
N GLU A 116 22.75 14.90 37.06
CA GLU A 116 22.02 15.75 38.01
C GLU A 116 23.03 16.52 38.88
N ASP A 117 23.01 17.85 38.77
CA ASP A 117 23.87 18.75 39.54
C ASP A 117 23.30 18.92 40.94
N GLY A 118 23.91 18.25 41.92
CA GLY A 118 23.48 18.28 43.32
C GLY A 118 23.80 16.98 44.08
N VAL A 119 24.00 15.89 43.37
CA VAL A 119 24.37 14.58 43.94
C VAL A 119 25.90 14.43 43.92
N ASN A 120 26.55 14.70 45.04
CA ASN A 120 28.01 14.52 45.19
C ASN A 120 28.33 13.31 46.09
N ASP A 121 27.84 12.14 45.69
CA ASP A 121 27.93 10.88 46.45
C ASP A 121 29.38 10.43 46.77
N PHE A 122 30.38 10.92 46.04
CA PHE A 122 31.77 10.48 46.15
C PHE A 122 32.75 11.54 46.70
N GLY A 123 32.25 12.60 47.33
CA GLY A 123 33.10 13.70 47.83
C GLY A 123 34.15 13.27 48.86
N LEU A 124 33.95 12.14 49.55
CA LEU A 124 34.86 11.61 50.58
C LEU A 124 35.69 10.40 50.11
N THR A 125 35.40 9.82 48.93
CA THR A 125 36.13 8.66 48.43
C THR A 125 37.47 9.08 47.84
N GLY A 126 38.57 8.50 48.35
CA GLY A 126 39.92 8.82 47.87
C GLY A 126 40.63 9.97 48.60
N LEU A 127 40.10 10.46 49.74
CA LEU A 127 40.74 11.47 50.59
C LEU A 127 42.07 11.01 51.23
N GLY A 128 42.36 9.70 51.21
CA GLY A 128 43.62 9.14 51.72
C GLY A 128 44.68 9.01 50.62
N LYS A 129 44.87 7.80 50.11
CA LYS A 129 45.83 7.51 49.03
C LYS A 129 45.10 7.43 47.69
N GLY A 130 45.70 7.96 46.63
CA GLY A 130 45.25 7.72 45.25
C GLY A 130 44.00 8.47 44.77
N GLY A 131 43.51 9.50 45.48
CA GLY A 131 42.29 10.24 45.10
C GLY A 131 42.29 10.80 43.67
N GLN A 132 43.45 11.24 43.15
CA GLN A 132 43.57 11.70 41.77
C GLN A 132 43.30 10.58 40.75
N GLN A 133 43.74 9.34 41.05
CA GLN A 133 43.47 8.18 40.20
C GLN A 133 42.00 7.77 40.27
N VAL A 134 41.38 7.88 41.46
CA VAL A 134 39.94 7.63 41.63
C VAL A 134 39.11 8.60 40.78
N GLN A 135 39.44 9.89 40.83
CA GLN A 135 38.74 10.91 40.05
C GLN A 135 38.95 10.70 38.54
N ARG A 136 40.16 10.38 38.10
CA ARG A 136 40.45 10.07 36.69
C ARG A 136 39.69 8.83 36.21
N SER A 137 39.63 7.79 37.04
CA SER A 137 38.87 6.58 36.75
C SER A 137 37.38 6.88 36.65
N ARG A 138 36.83 7.67 37.57
CA ARG A 138 35.43 8.15 37.54
C ARG A 138 35.09 8.86 36.23
N GLU A 139 35.92 9.80 35.79
CA GLU A 139 35.73 10.52 34.53
C GLU A 139 35.78 9.59 33.32
N THR A 140 36.69 8.60 33.35
CA THR A 140 36.84 7.59 32.29
C THR A 140 35.61 6.69 32.21
N TYR A 141 35.10 6.22 33.36
CA TYR A 141 33.86 5.44 33.43
C TYR A 141 32.62 6.27 33.05
N ALA A 142 32.56 7.55 33.41
CA ALA A 142 31.46 8.42 32.99
C ALA A 142 31.35 8.50 31.45
N ARG A 143 32.48 8.69 30.76
CA ARG A 143 32.54 8.66 29.29
C ARG A 143 32.22 7.28 28.71
N ALA A 144 32.61 6.21 29.40
CA ALA A 144 32.27 4.85 29.00
C ALA A 144 30.76 4.58 29.06
N VAL A 145 30.11 5.01 30.14
CA VAL A 145 28.66 4.87 30.32
C VAL A 145 27.90 5.74 29.32
N GLU A 146 28.35 6.95 29.03
CA GLU A 146 27.78 7.79 27.97
C GLU A 146 27.83 7.09 26.59
N THR A 147 28.98 6.53 26.23
CA THR A 147 29.13 5.74 24.99
C THR A 147 28.24 4.49 24.98
N LEU A 148 28.01 3.86 26.14
CA LEU A 148 27.09 2.73 26.29
C LEU A 148 25.63 3.14 26.09
N VAL A 149 25.22 4.31 26.60
CA VAL A 149 23.87 4.84 26.40
C VAL A 149 23.60 5.14 24.93
N GLU A 150 24.57 5.76 24.23
CA GLU A 150 24.49 5.97 22.78
C GLU A 150 24.33 4.63 22.03
N LEU A 151 25.14 3.64 22.36
CA LEU A 151 25.07 2.32 21.74
C LEU A 151 23.72 1.63 22.04
N ALA A 152 23.24 1.70 23.27
CA ALA A 152 21.95 1.13 23.67
C ALA A 152 20.78 1.79 22.92
N SER A 153 20.85 3.10 22.67
CA SER A 153 19.87 3.81 21.84
C SER A 153 19.85 3.26 20.42
N LEU A 154 21.02 3.11 19.78
CA LEU A 154 21.11 2.57 18.42
C LEU A 154 20.63 1.12 18.36
N GLN A 155 20.96 0.27 19.34
CA GLN A 155 20.53 -1.12 19.39
C GLN A 155 19.02 -1.27 19.59
N THR A 156 18.43 -0.47 20.49
CA THR A 156 16.98 -0.49 20.71
C THR A 156 16.23 -0.03 19.47
N ALA A 157 16.70 1.06 18.85
CA ALA A 157 16.16 1.55 17.59
C ALA A 157 16.29 0.51 16.46
N PHE A 158 17.39 -0.24 16.40
CA PHE A 158 17.63 -1.30 15.42
C PHE A 158 16.62 -2.44 15.53
N VAL A 159 16.34 -2.93 16.74
CA VAL A 159 15.38 -4.03 16.95
C VAL A 159 13.96 -3.61 16.53
N ILE A 160 13.53 -2.41 16.93
CA ILE A 160 12.22 -1.87 16.57
C ILE A 160 12.12 -1.66 15.05
N LEU A 161 13.16 -1.10 14.44
CA LEU A 161 13.18 -0.83 13.01
C LEU A 161 13.15 -2.13 12.18
N ASP A 162 13.86 -3.17 12.60
CA ASP A 162 13.83 -4.50 11.96
C ASP A 162 12.42 -5.10 11.97
N GLU A 163 11.74 -5.05 13.12
CA GLU A 163 10.37 -5.55 13.24
C GLU A 163 9.42 -4.78 12.32
N VAL A 164 9.51 -3.46 12.28
CA VAL A 164 8.69 -2.62 11.40
C VAL A 164 8.96 -2.95 9.92
N ILE A 165 10.22 -3.13 9.51
CA ILE A 165 10.57 -3.51 8.14
C ILE A 165 9.94 -4.86 7.79
N LYS A 166 10.04 -5.87 8.68
CA LYS A 166 9.41 -7.18 8.47
C LYS A 166 7.89 -7.07 8.28
N VAL A 167 7.23 -6.25 9.09
CA VAL A 167 5.78 -6.02 8.98
C VAL A 167 5.42 -5.33 7.67
N VAL A 168 6.17 -4.30 7.26
CA VAL A 168 5.95 -3.59 6.00
C VAL A 168 6.15 -4.53 4.81
N ASN A 169 7.24 -5.31 4.78
CA ASN A 169 7.51 -6.29 3.71
C ASN A 169 6.43 -7.37 3.65
N ARG A 170 5.95 -7.86 4.79
CA ARG A 170 4.83 -8.81 4.82
C ARG A 170 3.55 -8.20 4.22
N ARG A 171 3.27 -6.93 4.49
CA ARG A 171 2.12 -6.21 3.90
C ARG A 171 2.28 -6.02 2.39
N VAL A 172 3.48 -5.65 1.93
CA VAL A 172 3.78 -5.53 0.50
C VAL A 172 3.53 -6.86 -0.21
N ASN A 173 4.09 -7.96 0.30
CA ASN A 173 3.91 -9.29 -0.26
C ASN A 173 2.45 -9.76 -0.23
N ALA A 174 1.70 -9.44 0.83
CA ALA A 174 0.27 -9.76 0.92
C ALA A 174 -0.54 -8.99 -0.13
N ILE A 175 -0.19 -7.74 -0.40
CA ILE A 175 -0.87 -6.96 -1.45
C ILE A 175 -0.54 -7.53 -2.83
N GLU A 176 0.74 -7.79 -3.10
CA GLU A 176 1.23 -8.24 -4.40
C GLU A 176 0.73 -9.64 -4.77
N HIS A 177 0.80 -10.61 -3.84
CA HIS A 177 0.52 -12.02 -4.16
C HIS A 177 -0.87 -12.49 -3.74
N VAL A 178 -1.59 -11.76 -2.88
CA VAL A 178 -2.91 -12.19 -2.39
C VAL A 178 -4.00 -11.22 -2.79
N ILE A 179 -3.88 -9.93 -2.45
CA ILE A 179 -4.97 -8.97 -2.62
C ILE A 179 -5.17 -8.58 -4.09
N ILE A 180 -4.09 -8.22 -4.80
CA ILE A 180 -4.17 -7.83 -6.21
C ILE A 180 -4.75 -8.98 -7.06
N PRO A 181 -4.19 -10.21 -7.04
CA PRO A 181 -4.72 -11.31 -7.86
C PRO A 181 -6.16 -11.68 -7.50
N ARG A 182 -6.52 -11.64 -6.21
CA ARG A 182 -7.89 -11.92 -5.76
C ARG A 182 -8.89 -10.88 -6.26
N THR A 183 -8.49 -9.61 -6.28
CA THR A 183 -9.33 -8.51 -6.77
C THR A 183 -9.48 -8.59 -8.29
N GLU A 184 -8.40 -8.86 -9.02
CA GLU A 184 -8.43 -9.07 -10.48
C GLU A 184 -9.33 -10.24 -10.89
N ASN A 185 -9.22 -11.38 -10.20
CA ASN A 185 -10.09 -12.53 -10.46
C ASN A 185 -11.57 -12.20 -10.19
N THR A 186 -11.84 -11.40 -9.16
CA THR A 186 -13.21 -10.95 -8.85
C THR A 186 -13.73 -10.00 -9.94
N ILE A 187 -12.89 -9.09 -10.45
CA ILE A 187 -13.25 -8.21 -11.58
C ILE A 187 -13.56 -9.02 -12.83
N LYS A 188 -12.70 -10.00 -13.17
CA LYS A 188 -12.92 -10.90 -14.33
C LYS A 188 -14.25 -11.64 -14.22
N TYR A 189 -14.58 -12.17 -13.04
CA TYR A 189 -15.87 -12.82 -12.78
C TYR A 189 -17.07 -11.87 -12.95
N ILE A 190 -17.01 -10.67 -12.36
CA ILE A 190 -18.10 -9.69 -12.49
C ILE A 190 -18.29 -9.28 -13.95
N MET A 191 -17.19 -9.10 -14.70
CA MET A 191 -17.26 -8.78 -16.12
C MET A 191 -17.89 -9.90 -16.93
N SER A 192 -17.49 -11.17 -16.72
CA SER A 192 -18.09 -12.30 -17.46
C SER A 192 -19.58 -12.47 -17.18
N GLU A 193 -20.02 -12.24 -15.94
CA GLU A 193 -21.44 -12.34 -15.57
C GLU A 193 -22.27 -11.18 -16.15
N LEU A 194 -21.72 -9.95 -16.14
CA LEU A 194 -22.39 -8.80 -16.74
C LEU A 194 -22.51 -8.95 -18.27
N ASP A 195 -21.46 -9.45 -18.92
CA ASP A 195 -21.46 -9.68 -20.37
C ASP A 195 -22.49 -10.76 -20.76
N GLU A 196 -22.67 -11.79 -19.94
CA GLU A 196 -23.68 -12.83 -20.17
C GLU A 196 -25.10 -12.28 -19.95
N LEU A 197 -25.32 -11.47 -18.91
CA LEU A 197 -26.61 -10.80 -18.68
C LEU A 197 -26.97 -9.84 -19.83
N ASP A 198 -26.01 -9.02 -20.28
CA ASP A 198 -26.20 -8.10 -21.41
C ASP A 198 -26.46 -8.90 -22.71
N ARG A 199 -25.81 -10.06 -22.89
CA ARG A 199 -26.08 -10.98 -24.02
C ARG A 199 -27.50 -11.54 -23.95
N GLU A 200 -27.95 -12.04 -22.81
CA GLU A 200 -29.31 -12.56 -22.63
C GLU A 200 -30.38 -11.48 -22.90
N GLU A 201 -30.16 -10.26 -22.43
CA GLU A 201 -31.05 -9.12 -22.70
C GLU A 201 -31.07 -8.76 -24.19
N PHE A 202 -29.90 -8.74 -24.86
CA PHE A 202 -29.82 -8.53 -26.30
C PHE A 202 -30.60 -9.59 -27.10
N TYR A 203 -30.48 -10.87 -26.75
CA TYR A 203 -31.24 -11.94 -27.40
C TYR A 203 -32.76 -11.78 -27.19
N ARG A 204 -33.19 -11.39 -25.98
CA ARG A 204 -34.62 -11.11 -25.69
C ARG A 204 -35.14 -9.95 -26.56
N LEU A 205 -34.41 -8.83 -26.62
CA LEU A 205 -34.77 -7.68 -27.46
C LEU A 205 -34.81 -8.04 -28.94
N LYS A 206 -33.84 -8.82 -29.43
CA LYS A 206 -33.79 -9.30 -30.82
C LYS A 206 -35.00 -10.17 -31.17
N LYS A 207 -35.42 -11.08 -30.28
CA LYS A 207 -36.64 -11.89 -30.49
C LYS A 207 -37.90 -11.03 -30.54
N VAL A 208 -38.04 -10.05 -29.65
CA VAL A 208 -39.19 -9.13 -29.65
C VAL A 208 -39.21 -8.28 -30.91
N SER A 209 -38.07 -7.76 -31.35
CA SER A 209 -37.95 -7.01 -32.61
C SER A 209 -38.33 -7.86 -33.82
N ASN A 210 -37.78 -9.08 -33.93
CA ASN A 210 -38.14 -10.02 -35.00
C ASN A 210 -39.63 -10.36 -35.00
N LYS A 211 -40.25 -10.49 -33.83
CA LYS A 211 -41.70 -10.71 -33.73
C LYS A 211 -42.47 -9.49 -34.25
N LYS A 212 -42.12 -8.28 -33.80
CA LYS A 212 -42.72 -7.04 -34.31
C LYS A 212 -42.57 -6.89 -35.83
N GLN A 213 -41.39 -7.17 -36.38
CA GLN A 213 -41.14 -7.12 -37.82
C GLN A 213 -41.98 -8.13 -38.61
N ARG A 214 -42.19 -9.34 -38.07
CA ARG A 214 -43.09 -10.32 -38.65
C ARG A 214 -44.54 -9.86 -38.59
N ASP A 215 -44.96 -9.31 -37.46
CA ASP A 215 -46.33 -8.81 -37.27
C ASP A 215 -46.60 -7.62 -38.22
N THR A 216 -45.64 -6.71 -38.42
CA THR A 216 -45.75 -5.61 -39.39
C THR A 216 -45.75 -6.12 -40.83
N ALA A 217 -44.88 -7.06 -41.19
CA ALA A 217 -44.86 -7.63 -42.54
C ALA A 217 -46.15 -8.39 -42.88
N ALA A 218 -46.76 -9.07 -41.89
CA ALA A 218 -48.06 -9.70 -42.06
C ALA A 218 -49.18 -8.67 -42.28
N ALA A 219 -49.18 -7.58 -41.50
CA ALA A 219 -50.13 -6.48 -41.70
C ALA A 219 -49.97 -5.79 -43.06
N ASP A 220 -48.73 -5.54 -43.50
CA ASP A 220 -48.46 -4.95 -44.81
C ASP A 220 -48.90 -5.87 -45.96
N ALA A 221 -48.70 -7.19 -45.82
CA ALA A 221 -49.18 -8.19 -46.78
C ALA A 221 -50.71 -8.26 -46.83
N GLU A 222 -51.40 -8.13 -45.69
CA GLU A 222 -52.87 -8.05 -45.65
C GLU A 222 -53.39 -6.79 -46.33
N ILE A 223 -52.74 -5.64 -46.11
CA ILE A 223 -53.09 -4.37 -46.76
C ILE A 223 -52.83 -4.42 -48.27
N GLN A 224 -51.73 -5.03 -48.72
CA GLN A 224 -51.44 -5.24 -50.13
C GLN A 224 -52.46 -6.19 -50.78
N ALA A 225 -52.78 -7.31 -50.13
CA ALA A 225 -53.80 -8.24 -50.61
C ALA A 225 -55.20 -7.60 -50.66
N ALA A 226 -55.52 -6.67 -49.75
CA ALA A 226 -56.76 -5.89 -49.82
C ALA A 226 -56.77 -4.92 -51.01
N ARG A 227 -55.66 -4.22 -51.27
CA ARG A 227 -55.51 -3.32 -52.44
C ARG A 227 -55.55 -4.08 -53.76
N GLU A 228 -54.95 -5.26 -53.85
CA GLU A 228 -54.99 -6.12 -55.03
C GLU A 228 -56.39 -6.68 -55.31
N LYS A 229 -57.17 -6.99 -54.26
CA LYS A 229 -58.58 -7.36 -54.40
C LYS A 229 -59.45 -6.19 -54.85
N GLU A 230 -59.12 -4.96 -54.44
CA GLU A 230 -59.81 -3.75 -54.93
C GLU A 230 -59.46 -3.41 -56.38
N THR A 231 -58.20 -3.57 -56.81
CA THR A 231 -57.82 -3.39 -58.21
C THR A 231 -58.43 -4.47 -59.10
N GLN A 232 -58.42 -5.74 -58.71
CA GLN A 232 -59.09 -6.81 -59.47
C GLN A 232 -60.61 -6.59 -59.58
N LYS A 233 -61.26 -6.05 -58.54
CA LYS A 233 -62.68 -5.65 -58.61
C LYS A 233 -62.91 -4.50 -59.58
N LYS A 234 -62.01 -3.52 -59.66
CA LYS A 234 -62.09 -2.43 -60.65
C LYS A 234 -61.86 -2.93 -62.07
N THR A 235 -60.95 -3.86 -62.29
CA THR A 235 -60.70 -4.46 -63.62
C THR A 235 -61.85 -5.38 -64.08
N ALA A 236 -62.62 -5.97 -63.16
CA ALA A 236 -63.80 -6.78 -63.49
C ALA A 236 -65.08 -5.98 -63.80
N LEU A 237 -65.07 -4.65 -63.63
CA LEU A 237 -66.22 -3.76 -63.86
C LEU A 237 -66.19 -3.03 -65.22
N GLU A 238 -65.17 -3.26 -66.06
CA GLU A 238 -65.11 -2.74 -67.43
C GLU A 238 -65.03 -3.90 -68.45
N PRO A 239 -66.09 -4.21 -69.22
CA PRO A 239 -65.97 -5.07 -70.38
C PRO A 239 -65.55 -4.26 -71.62
N GLU A 240 -64.65 -4.89 -72.36
CA GLU A 240 -64.07 -4.56 -73.67
C GLU A 240 -64.87 -3.60 -74.59
N LYS A 241 -64.15 -2.61 -75.14
CA LYS A 241 -64.34 -2.14 -76.52
C LYS A 241 -62.98 -1.90 -77.20
N GLU A 242 -62.83 -2.52 -78.37
CA GLU A 242 -61.66 -2.46 -79.27
C GLU A 242 -61.44 -1.06 -79.90
N ALA A 243 -60.17 -0.59 -79.84
CA ALA A 243 -59.27 0.08 -80.82
C ALA A 243 -59.80 1.08 -81.90
N PRO A 244 -58.92 1.85 -82.60
CA PRO A 244 -57.62 2.47 -82.27
C PRO A 244 -57.57 4.00 -82.64
N ASP A 245 -56.48 4.73 -82.35
CA ASP A 245 -55.63 5.49 -83.33
C ASP A 245 -54.74 6.60 -82.69
N ALA A 246 -53.50 6.67 -83.19
CA ALA A 246 -52.51 7.75 -83.28
C ALA A 246 -51.96 8.55 -82.05
N PRO A 247 -50.73 9.12 -82.17
CA PRO A 247 -49.84 9.50 -81.07
C PRO A 247 -49.91 10.98 -80.69
N ASP A 248 -49.50 11.34 -79.47
CA ASP A 248 -49.28 12.74 -79.09
C ASP A 248 -47.85 12.97 -78.56
N VAL A 249 -47.30 14.07 -79.05
CA VAL A 249 -45.93 14.56 -78.99
C VAL A 249 -45.98 15.83 -78.17
N LEU A 250 -45.08 15.99 -77.18
CA LEU A 250 -44.60 17.21 -76.49
C LEU A 250 -44.48 16.93 -74.98
N GLY A 251 -43.26 16.78 -74.45
CA GLY A 251 -42.62 17.81 -73.60
C GLY A 251 -42.75 17.40 -72.12
N GLU A 252 -41.78 17.43 -71.23
CA GLU A 252 -40.53 18.16 -71.14
C GLU A 252 -39.51 17.32 -70.36
N GLN A 253 -38.24 17.52 -70.69
CA GLN A 253 -37.08 17.08 -69.91
C GLN A 253 -36.98 17.91 -68.64
N GLU A 254 -36.87 17.29 -67.47
CA GLU A 254 -36.13 17.86 -66.34
C GLU A 254 -35.34 16.74 -65.64
N ASP A 255 -34.04 16.69 -65.95
CA ASP A 255 -33.02 16.12 -65.09
C ASP A 255 -32.79 17.05 -63.89
N ALA A 256 -32.73 16.52 -62.66
CA ALA A 256 -31.79 16.97 -61.63
C ALA A 256 -31.78 16.04 -60.39
N ASP A 257 -30.67 15.32 -60.27
CA ASP A 257 -29.84 15.14 -59.07
C ASP A 257 -30.37 14.48 -57.78
N VAL A 258 -30.00 13.20 -57.68
CA VAL A 258 -29.16 12.57 -56.64
C VAL A 258 -28.82 13.43 -55.40
N ILE A 259 -29.17 12.91 -54.21
CA ILE A 259 -28.44 13.16 -52.97
C ILE A 259 -28.16 11.80 -52.30
N PHE A 260 -26.88 11.50 -52.09
CA PHE A 260 -26.40 10.53 -51.11
C PHE A 260 -26.16 11.23 -49.76
#